data_AF-A0A7J9K8C6-F1
#
_entry.id   AF-A0A7J9K8C6-F1
#
_cell.length_a   1.000
_cell.length_b   1.000
_cell.length_c   1.000
_cell.angle_alpha   90.00
_cell.angle_beta   90.00
_cell.angle_gamma   90.00
#
_symmetry.space_group_name_H-M   'P 1'
#
loop_
_entity.id
_entity.type
_entity.pdbx_description
1 polymer ?
#
loop_
_entity_poly.entity_id
_entity_poly.type
_entity_poly.pdbx_seq_one_letter_code
_entity_poly.pdbx_strand_id
1 'polypeptide(L)'
;MYFLGFPVYCLDQTTNSVAAAKDPDAAFFKKLDGFQPCEITELKPGKHVFAVYGDNFFKSVSYTIEAICAAPFIEEKENLRAVEAEILSKRAELSKFETEYREVLAQFTEMTGRYTKEMQEIDELLKQRNEIHASYTTIPLIKRSSSRKKSKAASKEAKEDGEVRDRKPSTRDRTKKKWYNIPLKVDKRKPC
;
A
#
# COMPACT_ATOMS: atom_id res chain seq x y z
N MET A 1 -21.95 -4.43 -36.27
CA MET A 1 -22.56 -5.60 -35.59
C MET A 1 -21.94 -6.85 -36.18
N TYR A 2 -21.60 -7.83 -35.35
CA TYR A 2 -20.97 -9.08 -35.80
C TYR A 2 -21.93 -10.25 -35.57
N PHE A 3 -22.02 -11.16 -36.54
CA PHE A 3 -22.88 -12.36 -36.46
C PHE A 3 -21.99 -13.60 -36.43
N LEU A 4 -21.45 -13.89 -35.24
CA LEU A 4 -20.34 -14.83 -35.10
C LEU A 4 -20.78 -16.27 -34.79
N GLY A 5 -22.03 -16.47 -34.37
CA GLY A 5 -22.59 -17.81 -34.07
C GLY A 5 -21.95 -18.49 -32.86
N PHE A 6 -21.32 -17.73 -31.97
CA PHE A 6 -20.83 -18.17 -30.66
C PHE A 6 -20.94 -17.01 -29.66
N PRO A 7 -20.90 -17.28 -28.34
CA PRO A 7 -20.91 -16.23 -27.32
C PRO A 7 -19.68 -15.33 -27.45
N VAL A 8 -19.91 -14.04 -27.61
CA VAL A 8 -18.86 -13.00 -27.59
C VAL A 8 -19.03 -12.22 -26.30
N TYR A 9 -17.96 -11.65 -25.77
CA TYR A 9 -18.00 -10.92 -24.50
C TYR A 9 -17.76 -9.43 -24.70
N CYS A 10 -18.52 -8.63 -23.97
CA CYS A 10 -18.49 -7.19 -23.97
C CYS A 10 -17.85 -6.75 -22.64
N LEU A 11 -16.81 -5.92 -22.70
CA LEU A 11 -16.22 -5.33 -21.51
C LEU A 11 -16.78 -3.93 -21.31
N ASP A 12 -17.73 -3.78 -20.37
CA ASP A 12 -18.14 -2.45 -19.93
C ASP A 12 -17.06 -1.84 -19.03
N GLN A 13 -16.36 -0.83 -19.54
CA GLN A 13 -15.31 -0.13 -18.79
C GLN A 13 -15.88 0.92 -17.83
N THR A 14 -17.16 1.29 -17.95
CA THR A 14 -17.75 2.35 -17.13
C THR A 14 -17.94 1.94 -15.66
N THR A 15 -18.01 0.65 -15.36
CA THR A 15 -18.15 0.13 -13.99
C THR A 15 -16.93 0.37 -13.10
N ASN A 16 -15.76 0.65 -13.69
CA ASN A 16 -14.48 0.65 -12.96
C ASN A 16 -13.97 2.04 -12.55
N SER A 17 -14.55 3.12 -13.08
CA SER A 17 -14.00 4.48 -12.89
C SER A 17 -14.28 5.07 -11.51
N VAL A 18 -15.45 4.80 -10.93
CA VAL A 18 -15.88 5.39 -9.65
C VAL A 18 -15.24 4.69 -8.44
N ALA A 19 -15.00 3.38 -8.54
CA ALA A 19 -14.34 2.59 -7.48
C ALA A 19 -12.84 2.87 -7.40
N ALA A 20 -12.18 3.12 -8.54
CA ALA A 20 -10.73 3.31 -8.62
C ALA A 20 -10.20 4.56 -7.90
N ALA A 21 -11.04 5.58 -7.71
CA ALA A 21 -10.65 6.81 -7.03
C ALA A 21 -10.48 6.65 -5.51
N LYS A 22 -11.06 5.60 -4.90
CA LYS A 22 -11.05 5.37 -3.45
C LYS A 22 -10.07 4.30 -3.02
N ASP A 23 -9.87 3.29 -3.87
CA ASP A 23 -9.03 2.13 -3.59
C ASP A 23 -8.39 1.64 -4.92
N PRO A 24 -7.08 1.92 -5.15
CA PRO A 24 -6.39 1.52 -6.37
C PRO A 24 -6.27 0.00 -6.50
N ASP A 25 -6.24 -0.74 -5.38
CA ASP A 25 -6.16 -2.20 -5.39
C ASP A 25 -7.52 -2.77 -5.80
N ALA A 26 -8.63 -2.23 -5.27
CA ALA A 26 -9.97 -2.59 -5.74
C ALA A 26 -10.16 -2.30 -7.24
N ALA A 27 -9.60 -1.21 -7.76
CA ALA A 27 -9.63 -0.92 -9.20
C ALA A 27 -9.04 -2.05 -10.05
N PHE A 28 -7.91 -2.59 -9.58
CA PHE A 28 -7.21 -3.68 -10.25
C PHE A 28 -8.03 -4.98 -10.20
N PHE A 29 -8.52 -5.37 -9.03
CA PHE A 29 -9.29 -6.60 -8.87
C PHE A 29 -10.63 -6.57 -9.62
N LYS A 30 -11.23 -5.39 -9.77
CA LYS A 30 -12.52 -5.20 -10.47
C LYS A 30 -12.39 -4.99 -11.98
N LYS A 31 -11.18 -5.01 -12.53
CA LYS A 31 -10.92 -4.72 -13.95
C LYS A 31 -11.73 -5.59 -14.92
N LEU A 32 -12.02 -6.84 -14.57
CA LEU A 32 -12.76 -7.80 -15.41
C LEU A 32 -14.22 -8.01 -14.98
N ASP A 33 -14.75 -7.27 -14.01
CA ASP A 33 -16.12 -7.48 -13.53
C ASP A 33 -17.19 -7.12 -14.58
N GLY A 34 -16.89 -6.13 -15.42
CA GLY A 34 -17.71 -5.73 -16.57
C GLY A 34 -17.63 -6.67 -17.78
N PHE A 35 -16.84 -7.75 -17.72
CA PHE A 35 -16.72 -8.72 -18.81
C PHE A 35 -17.96 -9.64 -18.81
N GLN A 36 -18.95 -9.30 -19.63
CA GLN A 36 -20.24 -10.00 -19.68
C GLN A 36 -20.50 -10.60 -21.06
N PRO A 37 -21.21 -11.75 -21.15
CA PRO A 37 -21.61 -12.30 -22.43
C PRO A 37 -22.53 -11.31 -23.16
N CYS A 38 -22.21 -10.97 -24.40
CA CYS A 38 -23.11 -10.30 -25.32
C CYS A 38 -24.14 -11.32 -25.84
N GLU A 39 -25.31 -10.85 -26.27
CA GLU A 39 -26.32 -11.70 -26.91
C GLU A 39 -25.76 -12.35 -28.19
N ILE A 40 -25.93 -13.66 -28.32
CA ILE A 40 -25.52 -14.41 -29.52
C ILE A 40 -26.41 -13.96 -30.67
N THR A 41 -25.88 -13.12 -31.55
CA THR A 41 -26.58 -12.76 -32.77
C THR A 41 -26.14 -13.72 -33.88
N GLU A 42 -26.95 -14.73 -34.18
CA GLU A 42 -26.72 -15.63 -35.31
C GLU A 42 -27.65 -15.28 -36.46
N LEU A 43 -27.10 -15.14 -37.67
CA LEU A 43 -27.87 -14.88 -38.87
C LEU A 43 -28.24 -16.21 -39.54
N LYS A 44 -29.49 -16.64 -39.39
CA LYS A 44 -29.98 -17.89 -40.02
C LYS A 44 -29.94 -17.79 -41.55
N PRO A 45 -29.81 -18.91 -42.29
CA PRO A 45 -29.95 -18.89 -43.74
C PRO A 45 -31.31 -18.32 -44.15
N GLY A 46 -31.32 -17.33 -45.05
CA GLY A 46 -32.56 -16.69 -45.49
C GLY A 46 -32.34 -15.28 -46.05
N LYS A 47 -33.43 -14.66 -46.48
CA LYS A 47 -33.45 -13.24 -46.86
C LYS A 47 -33.58 -12.40 -45.59
N HIS A 48 -32.66 -11.46 -45.41
CA HIS A 48 -32.63 -10.54 -44.27
C HIS A 48 -32.88 -9.11 -44.74
N VAL A 49 -33.60 -8.35 -43.93
CA VAL A 49 -33.85 -6.92 -44.16
C VAL A 49 -33.07 -6.14 -43.12
N PHE A 50 -32.16 -5.29 -43.58
CA PHE A 50 -31.43 -4.35 -42.73
C PHE A 50 -32.08 -2.97 -42.90
N ALA A 51 -32.45 -2.35 -41.79
CA ALA A 51 -33.01 -1.00 -41.77
C ALA A 51 -32.12 -0.10 -40.92
N VAL A 52 -31.89 1.12 -41.41
CA VAL A 52 -31.19 2.15 -40.66
C VAL A 52 -32.24 3.05 -40.03
N TYR A 53 -32.30 3.06 -38.69
CA TYR A 53 -33.15 4.00 -37.97
C TYR A 53 -32.40 5.31 -37.77
N GLY A 54 -32.99 6.43 -38.20
CA GLY A 54 -32.41 7.76 -38.07
C GLY A 54 -33.41 8.74 -37.46
N ASP A 55 -32.94 9.54 -36.50
CA ASP A 55 -33.68 10.62 -35.84
C ASP A 55 -33.61 11.97 -36.60
N ASN A 56 -33.12 11.96 -37.84
CA ASN A 56 -32.97 13.19 -38.62
C ASN A 56 -34.24 13.51 -39.42
N PHE A 57 -35.25 14.06 -38.73
CA PHE A 57 -36.50 14.51 -39.37
C PHE A 57 -36.34 15.74 -40.28
N PHE A 58 -35.30 16.55 -40.06
CA PHE A 58 -35.15 17.86 -40.72
C PHE A 58 -34.06 17.92 -41.78
N LYS A 59 -33.24 16.87 -41.93
CA LYS A 59 -32.10 16.87 -42.86
C LYS A 59 -31.91 15.50 -43.49
N SER A 60 -31.76 15.48 -44.81
CA SER A 60 -31.37 14.27 -45.54
C SER A 60 -29.92 13.91 -45.18
N VAL A 61 -29.70 12.63 -44.86
CA VAL A 61 -28.38 12.07 -44.56
C VAL A 61 -28.18 10.84 -45.42
N SER A 62 -27.00 10.71 -46.01
CA SER A 62 -26.61 9.53 -46.78
C SER A 62 -26.01 8.47 -45.85
N TYR A 63 -26.44 7.22 -46.01
CA TYR A 63 -25.91 6.08 -45.27
C TYR A 63 -25.34 5.04 -46.23
N THR A 64 -24.23 4.42 -45.85
CA THR A 64 -23.62 3.29 -46.56
C THR A 64 -23.64 2.08 -45.62
N ILE A 65 -24.16 0.96 -46.10
CA ILE A 65 -24.13 -0.31 -45.37
C ILE A 65 -23.16 -1.24 -46.10
N GLU A 66 -22.16 -1.72 -45.38
CA GLU A 66 -21.21 -2.72 -45.88
C GLU A 66 -21.42 -4.04 -45.14
N ALA A 67 -21.45 -5.13 -45.91
CA ALA A 67 -21.55 -6.48 -45.38
C ALA A 67 -20.30 -7.25 -45.78
N ILE A 68 -19.56 -7.73 -44.78
CA ILE A 68 -18.32 -8.49 -44.97
C ILE A 68 -18.59 -9.94 -44.57
N CYS A 69 -18.21 -10.88 -45.45
CA CYS A 69 -18.33 -12.30 -45.16
C CYS A 69 -17.21 -12.73 -44.21
N ALA A 70 -17.58 -13.31 -43.06
CA ALA A 70 -16.63 -13.80 -42.07
C ALA A 70 -15.98 -15.15 -42.44
N ALA A 71 -16.43 -15.82 -43.51
CA ALA A 71 -15.97 -17.16 -43.88
C ALA A 71 -14.44 -17.31 -44.07
N PRO A 72 -13.69 -16.30 -44.56
CA PRO A 72 -12.23 -16.39 -44.65
C PRO A 72 -11.52 -16.35 -43.29
N PHE A 73 -12.17 -15.86 -42.24
CA PHE A 73 -11.56 -15.53 -40.94
C PHE A 73 -11.77 -16.64 -39.89
N ILE A 74 -11.56 -17.91 -40.28
CA ILE A 74 -11.78 -19.06 -39.39
C ILE A 74 -10.79 -19.06 -38.22
N GLU A 75 -9.52 -18.75 -38.52
CA GLU A 75 -8.45 -18.74 -37.51
C GLU A 75 -8.67 -17.61 -36.49
N GLU A 76 -8.99 -16.41 -36.95
CA GLU A 76 -9.27 -15.25 -36.08
C GLU A 76 -10.47 -15.50 -35.18
N LYS A 77 -11.49 -16.21 -35.68
CA LYS A 77 -12.65 -16.63 -34.90
C LYS A 77 -12.27 -17.59 -33.77
N GLU A 78 -11.46 -18.60 -34.03
CA GLU A 78 -11.00 -19.53 -32.98
C GLU A 78 -10.04 -18.83 -32.00
N ASN A 79 -9.19 -17.93 -32.50
CA ASN A 79 -8.32 -17.11 -31.66
C ASN A 79 -9.13 -16.19 -30.72
N LEU A 80 -10.20 -15.55 -31.22
CA LEU A 80 -11.09 -14.74 -30.40
C LEU A 80 -11.72 -15.59 -29.28
N ARG A 81 -12.25 -16.76 -29.63
CA ARG A 81 -12.82 -17.69 -28.65
C ARG A 81 -11.80 -18.11 -27.58
N ALA A 82 -10.56 -18.40 -28.00
CA ALA A 82 -9.49 -18.77 -27.08
C ALA A 82 -9.13 -17.63 -26.12
N VAL A 83 -8.98 -16.40 -26.63
CA VAL A 83 -8.69 -15.21 -25.81
C VAL A 83 -9.83 -14.92 -24.85
N GLU A 84 -11.09 -15.01 -25.29
CA GLU A 84 -12.24 -14.81 -24.40
C GLU A 84 -12.29 -15.84 -23.27
N ALA A 85 -12.00 -17.12 -23.58
CA ALA A 85 -11.90 -18.17 -22.57
C ALA A 85 -10.75 -17.90 -21.57
N GLU A 86 -9.61 -17.42 -22.05
CA GLU A 86 -8.49 -17.03 -21.19
C GLU A 86 -8.87 -15.86 -20.27
N ILE A 87 -9.56 -14.84 -20.78
CA ILE A 87 -10.04 -13.70 -19.97
C ILE A 87 -10.98 -14.19 -18.86
N LEU A 88 -11.87 -15.16 -19.13
CA LEU A 88 -12.74 -15.75 -18.12
C LEU A 88 -11.94 -16.51 -17.04
N SER A 89 -10.93 -17.28 -17.44
CA SER A 89 -10.03 -17.94 -16.49
C SER A 89 -9.34 -16.91 -15.61
N LYS A 90 -8.81 -15.83 -16.22
CA LYS A 90 -8.13 -14.75 -15.50
C LYS A 90 -9.07 -14.00 -14.55
N ARG A 91 -10.34 -13.83 -14.90
CA ARG A 91 -11.35 -13.26 -14.00
C ARG A 91 -11.53 -14.12 -12.75
N ALA A 92 -11.63 -15.43 -12.91
CA ALA A 92 -11.75 -16.35 -11.78
C ALA A 92 -10.47 -16.38 -10.92
N GLU A 93 -9.30 -16.34 -11.54
CA GLU A 93 -8.01 -16.23 -10.86
C GLU A 93 -7.90 -14.93 -10.05
N LEU A 94 -8.27 -13.78 -10.64
CA LEU A 94 -8.26 -12.48 -9.97
C LEU A 94 -9.17 -12.45 -8.75
N SER A 95 -10.35 -13.08 -8.81
CA SER A 95 -11.27 -13.15 -7.66
C SER A 95 -10.70 -13.97 -6.49
N LYS A 96 -9.99 -15.06 -6.78
CA LYS A 96 -9.29 -15.84 -5.74
C LYS A 96 -8.13 -15.03 -5.16
N PHE A 97 -7.32 -14.43 -6.03
CA PHE A 97 -6.18 -13.61 -5.63
C PHE A 97 -6.61 -12.40 -4.79
N GLU A 98 -7.73 -11.75 -5.09
CA GLU A 98 -8.28 -10.65 -4.27
C GLU A 98 -8.49 -11.09 -2.82
N THR A 99 -9.04 -12.29 -2.63
CA THR A 99 -9.35 -12.81 -1.30
C THR A 99 -8.08 -13.06 -0.49
N GLU A 100 -7.10 -13.74 -1.08
CA GLU A 100 -5.80 -14.01 -0.46
C GLU A 100 -5.05 -12.70 -0.16
N TYR A 101 -5.05 -11.76 -1.10
CA TYR A 101 -4.42 -10.45 -0.93
C TYR A 101 -5.01 -9.69 0.26
N ARG A 102 -6.34 -9.64 0.38
CA ARG A 102 -7.01 -8.96 1.50
C ARG A 102 -6.72 -9.64 2.83
N GLU A 103 -6.64 -10.96 2.87
CA GLU A 103 -6.28 -11.70 4.08
C GLU A 103 -4.87 -11.35 4.56
N VAL A 104 -3.88 -11.41 3.66
CA VAL A 104 -2.49 -11.07 3.98
C VAL A 104 -2.36 -9.60 4.41
N LEU A 105 -3.08 -8.69 3.74
CA LEU A 105 -3.09 -7.28 4.09
C LEU A 105 -3.67 -7.04 5.49
N ALA A 106 -4.73 -7.78 5.87
CA ALA A 106 -5.30 -7.73 7.21
C ALA A 106 -4.30 -8.21 8.27
N GLN A 107 -3.64 -9.35 8.04
CA GLN A 107 -2.62 -9.89 8.95
C GLN A 107 -1.44 -8.93 9.11
N PHE A 108 -0.96 -8.34 8.02
CA PHE A 108 0.12 -7.35 8.04
C PHE A 108 -0.27 -6.10 8.85
N THR A 109 -1.50 -5.60 8.65
CA THR A 109 -2.02 -4.43 9.38
C THR A 109 -2.14 -4.72 10.87
N GLU A 110 -2.65 -5.91 11.23
CA GLU A 110 -2.74 -6.35 12.63
C GLU A 110 -1.35 -6.46 13.28
N MET A 111 -0.40 -7.11 12.61
CA MET A 111 0.96 -7.30 13.12
C MET A 111 1.69 -5.96 13.30
N THR A 112 1.51 -5.03 12.37
CA THR A 112 2.02 -3.65 12.49
C THR A 112 1.38 -2.92 13.66
N GLY A 113 0.08 -3.10 13.87
CA GLY A 113 -0.64 -2.60 15.03
C GLY A 113 -0.12 -3.16 16.36
N ARG A 114 0.18 -4.46 16.43
CA ARG A 114 0.79 -5.07 17.62
C ARG A 114 2.19 -4.55 17.88
N TYR A 115 3.04 -4.48 16.85
CA TYR A 115 4.39 -3.94 16.97
C TYR A 115 4.42 -2.51 17.53
N THR A 116 3.53 -1.64 17.05
CA THR A 116 3.44 -0.25 17.54
C THR A 116 3.01 -0.16 19.01
N LYS A 117 2.06 -1.01 19.44
CA LYS A 117 1.64 -1.10 20.85
C LYS A 117 2.77 -1.60 21.75
N GLU A 118 3.43 -2.70 21.37
CA GLU A 118 4.56 -3.26 22.11
C GLU A 118 5.70 -2.24 22.26
N MET A 119 5.99 -1.48 21.20
CA MET A 119 7.00 -0.43 21.25
C MET A 119 6.62 0.68 22.25
N GLN A 120 5.35 1.10 22.28
CA GLN A 120 4.86 2.10 23.24
C GLN A 120 4.91 1.59 24.68
N GLU A 121 4.49 0.35 24.92
CA GLU A 121 4.53 -0.26 26.26
C GLU A 121 5.97 -0.37 26.79
N ILE A 122 6.92 -0.78 25.94
CA ILE A 122 8.35 -0.80 26.29
C ILE A 122 8.85 0.62 26.63
N ASP A 123 8.50 1.63 25.84
CA ASP A 123 8.91 3.02 26.10
C ASP A 123 8.34 3.54 27.43
N GLU A 124 7.10 3.20 27.76
CA GLU A 124 6.46 3.55 29.03
C GLU A 124 7.14 2.87 30.22
N LEU A 125 7.43 1.56 30.12
CA LEU A 125 8.16 0.82 31.15
C LEU A 125 9.56 1.39 31.38
N LEU A 126 10.27 1.75 30.31
CA LEU A 126 11.58 2.39 30.40
C LEU A 126 11.49 3.77 31.06
N LYS A 127 10.45 4.55 30.77
CA LYS A 127 10.20 5.84 31.43
C LYS A 127 9.94 5.67 32.92
N GLN A 128 9.04 4.75 33.31
CA GLN A 128 8.74 4.43 34.71
C GLN A 128 10.00 3.99 35.46
N ARG A 129 10.82 3.11 34.86
CA ARG A 129 12.11 2.69 35.44
C ARG A 129 13.03 3.89 35.72
N ASN A 130 13.16 4.81 34.75
CA ASN A 130 14.04 5.97 34.90
C ASN A 130 13.53 6.94 35.99
N GLU A 131 12.22 7.10 36.12
CA GLU A 131 11.59 7.90 37.18
C GLU A 131 11.84 7.30 38.56
N ILE A 132 11.70 5.99 38.71
CA ILE A 132 12.05 5.26 39.93
C ILE A 132 13.53 5.47 40.26
N HIS A 133 14.43 5.31 39.30
CA HIS A 133 15.86 5.55 39.49
C HIS A 133 16.18 7.00 39.90
N ALA A 134 15.50 7.98 39.30
CA ALA A 134 15.66 9.38 39.65
C ALA A 134 15.25 9.63 41.11
N SER A 135 14.17 9.01 41.59
CA SER A 135 13.69 9.15 42.98
C SER A 135 14.73 8.76 44.04
N TYR A 136 15.52 7.70 43.79
CA TYR A 136 16.62 7.28 44.68
C TYR A 136 17.85 8.18 44.62
N THR A 137 18.01 8.92 43.51
CA THR A 137 19.18 9.78 43.28
C THR A 137 18.92 11.21 43.75
N THR A 138 17.65 11.63 43.76
CA THR A 138 17.19 12.83 44.47
C THR A 138 17.15 12.58 45.97
N ILE A 139 18.31 12.54 46.61
CA ILE A 139 18.41 12.69 48.06
C ILE A 139 17.75 14.04 48.38
N PRO A 140 16.65 14.11 49.15
CA PRO A 140 16.26 15.37 49.76
C PRO A 140 17.44 15.75 50.63
N LEU A 141 18.04 16.92 50.39
CA LEU A 141 19.07 17.46 51.28
C LEU A 141 18.43 17.58 52.66
N ILE A 142 18.53 16.53 53.48
CA ILE A 142 18.12 16.52 54.87
C ILE A 142 18.86 17.71 55.44
N LYS A 143 18.09 18.74 55.81
CA LYS A 143 18.60 19.97 56.41
C LYS A 143 19.47 19.56 57.58
N ARG A 144 20.79 19.49 57.37
CA ARG A 144 21.76 19.36 58.44
C ARG A 144 21.60 20.62 59.27
N SER A 145 21.06 20.44 60.46
CA SER A 145 20.97 21.45 61.51
C SER A 145 22.30 22.19 61.61
N SER A 146 22.28 23.44 61.16
CA SER A 146 23.32 24.44 61.37
C SER A 146 23.46 24.69 62.87
N SER A 147 24.48 24.11 63.49
CA SER A 147 24.95 24.53 64.82
C SER A 147 26.36 25.07 64.69
N ARG A 148 26.44 26.40 64.63
CA ARG A 148 27.63 27.24 64.80
C ARG A 148 28.51 26.76 65.95
N LYS A 149 29.82 26.61 65.73
CA LYS A 149 30.88 27.04 66.68
C LYS A 149 32.13 27.48 65.92
N LYS A 150 32.88 28.37 66.57
CA LYS A 150 33.80 29.39 66.05
C LYS A 150 35.18 29.19 66.67
N SER A 151 36.24 29.18 65.86
CA SER A 151 37.64 29.54 66.19
C SER A 151 38.57 29.10 65.05
N LYS A 152 39.75 29.64 64.75
CA LYS A 152 40.44 30.94 64.84
C LYS A 152 41.87 30.63 64.31
N ALA A 153 42.44 31.47 63.43
CA ALA A 153 43.86 31.56 63.05
C ALA A 153 44.47 30.36 62.26
N ALA A 154 45.45 30.48 61.37
CA ALA A 154 46.09 31.57 60.62
C ALA A 154 47.00 30.92 59.52
N SER A 155 47.11 31.56 58.36
CA SER A 155 48.26 31.64 57.42
C SER A 155 49.23 30.46 57.24
N LYS A 156 49.49 29.98 56.00
CA LYS A 156 50.50 30.47 55.03
C LYS A 156 50.61 29.52 53.81
N GLU A 157 51.00 30.07 52.67
CA GLU A 157 51.17 29.47 51.34
C GLU A 157 52.33 28.47 51.20
N ALA A 158 52.26 27.52 50.25
CA ALA A 158 53.25 27.30 49.17
C ALA A 158 52.99 26.00 48.38
N LYS A 159 53.28 26.05 47.08
CA LYS A 159 53.20 25.00 46.05
C LYS A 159 54.24 23.86 46.26
N GLU A 160 53.98 22.68 45.70
CA GLU A 160 54.74 22.01 44.62
C GLU A 160 54.55 20.48 44.62
N ASP A 161 54.85 19.88 43.47
CA ASP A 161 54.58 18.56 42.86
C ASP A 161 54.68 17.26 43.66
N GLY A 162 54.00 16.22 43.15
CA GLY A 162 54.19 14.83 43.56
C GLY A 162 53.24 13.83 42.89
N GLU A 163 53.61 13.38 41.69
CA GLU A 163 53.05 12.29 40.87
C GLU A 163 53.07 10.91 41.58
N VAL A 164 51.95 10.16 41.64
CA VAL A 164 51.93 8.67 41.56
C VAL A 164 50.58 8.14 41.03
N ARG A 165 50.69 7.38 39.92
CA ARG A 165 49.75 6.44 39.27
C ARG A 165 48.84 5.61 40.20
N ASP A 166 47.59 5.31 39.78
CA ASP A 166 47.27 4.07 39.03
C ASP A 166 45.78 3.90 38.63
N ARG A 167 45.60 3.66 37.33
CA ARG A 167 44.60 2.84 36.60
C ARG A 167 43.20 2.58 37.21
N LYS A 168 42.15 3.02 36.48
CA LYS A 168 40.93 2.22 36.20
C LYS A 168 40.29 2.58 34.85
N PRO A 169 39.54 1.64 34.22
CA PRO A 169 39.48 1.51 32.77
C PRO A 169 38.32 2.26 32.10
N SER A 170 38.61 2.67 30.87
CA SER A 170 37.69 2.96 29.76
C SER A 170 36.53 1.97 29.68
N THR A 171 35.30 2.49 29.76
CA THR A 171 34.11 1.89 29.13
C THR A 171 33.39 2.95 28.31
N ARG A 172 34.02 3.22 27.17
CA ARG A 172 33.42 3.55 25.87
C ARG A 172 31.89 3.77 25.89
N ASP A 173 31.54 5.06 25.89
CA ASP A 173 30.26 5.59 25.45
C ASP A 173 29.96 5.04 24.03
N ARG A 174 29.09 4.03 23.94
CA ARG A 174 28.63 3.46 22.67
C ARG A 174 27.25 4.04 22.39
N THR A 175 27.28 5.17 21.69
CA THR A 175 26.28 5.65 20.73
C THR A 175 25.29 4.55 20.30
N LYS A 176 24.03 4.72 20.70
CA LYS A 176 22.88 3.97 20.18
C LYS A 176 22.80 4.17 18.67
N LYS A 177 23.32 3.22 17.88
CA LYS A 177 23.03 3.16 16.45
C LYS A 177 21.57 2.72 16.30
N LYS A 178 20.71 3.60 15.78
CA LYS A 178 19.34 3.28 15.35
C LYS A 178 19.44 2.44 14.07
N TRP A 179 18.97 1.20 14.10
CA TRP A 179 19.09 0.25 12.98
C TRP A 179 17.91 0.25 12.00
N TYR A 180 16.97 1.18 12.13
CA TYR A 180 15.80 1.22 11.25
C TYR A 180 15.68 2.59 10.58
N ASN A 181 16.52 2.80 9.56
CA ASN A 181 16.20 3.72 8.48
C ASN A 181 16.08 2.87 7.22
N ILE A 182 14.86 2.45 6.91
CA ILE A 182 14.51 1.95 5.58
C ILE A 182 14.01 3.18 4.82
N PRO A 183 14.84 3.84 3.99
CA PRO A 183 14.33 4.88 3.11
C PRO A 183 13.55 4.21 1.98
N LEU A 184 12.22 4.18 2.09
CA LEU A 184 11.36 4.04 0.93
C LEU A 184 11.48 5.33 0.11
N LYS A 185 12.47 5.38 -0.79
CA LYS A 185 12.44 6.35 -1.89
C LYS A 185 11.26 5.98 -2.78
N VAL A 186 10.13 6.62 -2.52
CA VAL A 186 9.06 6.77 -3.50
C VAL A 186 9.66 7.61 -4.63
N ASP A 187 10.17 6.96 -5.67
CA ASP A 187 10.50 7.61 -6.92
C ASP A 187 9.19 8.10 -7.55
N LYS A 188 8.84 9.36 -7.24
CA LYS A 188 7.91 10.14 -8.05
C LYS A 188 8.59 10.41 -9.38
N ARG A 189 8.50 9.46 -10.33
CA ARG A 189 8.76 9.78 -11.74
C ARG A 189 7.69 10.79 -12.18
N LYS A 190 8.16 11.98 -12.56
CA LYS A 190 7.37 13.01 -13.21
C LYS A 190 6.90 12.52 -14.59
N PRO A 191 5.74 12.97 -15.08
CA PRO A 191 5.31 12.69 -16.44
C PRO A 191 6.17 13.51 -17.42
N CYS A 192 6.69 12.83 -18.44
CA CYS A 192 6.98 13.39 -19.76
C CYS A 192 6.04 12.68 -20.74
#